data_AF-C1D2S1-F1
#
_entry.id   AF-C1D2S1-F1
#
_cell.length_a   1.000
_cell.length_b   1.000
_cell.length_c   1.000
_cell.angle_alpha   90.00
_cell.angle_beta   90.00
_cell.angle_gamma   90.00
#
_symmetry.space_group_name_H-M   'P 1'
#
loop_
_entity.id
_entity.type
_entity.pdbx_description
1 polymer ?
#
loop_
_entity_poly.entity_id
_entity_poly.type
_entity_poly.pdbx_seq_one_letter_code
_entity_poly.pdbx_strand_id
1 'polypeptide(L)'
;MKARPGQLTGAVKTTTGRPVAGARVNIFGFTKAGTEFRTTARTGNDGVYAVTLPAGGLYRVSNAFAPLKTAQGVVDHRLHPLERNFEVLSSNTSGLVRNFELRLSGLKPAETNASGNPRDPVSYYGQIIRVLLTGDGPTTDQQSTVLTFRLMPVGRLADGSEGRTLTLRRTVKHLRTEEGLGFDLDKTQLLHDVPLGVYSVTATVSRSAGAAQGILLSLDGSARRPAVTVNFRPSESTPGTSIFNVHAHLEGAAAAAPQSQRPTPAMSPTPAPTLTPEPSSVIRGHINAPNAYPGNVLLVLEDYAITPEDALLEVRFRSLDGAPDLVVRRTLRQIRAGNVGDNSRPLTETGYLPLLNPGAFLVSAALVSAHGEGRTVDLRPDGVAAGREVPLRWAPAERYGVGGGKVVYVTINRTP
;
A
#
# COMPACT_ATOMS: atom_id res chain seq x y z
N MET A 1 7.99 8.47 34.31
CA MET A 1 7.44 9.84 34.10
C MET A 1 6.20 10.00 34.94
N LYS A 2 6.00 11.15 35.58
CA LYS A 2 4.82 11.41 36.43
C LYS A 2 3.85 12.34 35.72
N ALA A 3 2.56 12.04 35.81
CA ALA A 3 1.50 12.91 35.33
C ALA A 3 1.51 14.25 36.10
N ARG A 4 1.20 15.35 35.41
CA ARG A 4 1.08 16.68 36.00
C ARG A 4 -0.25 17.29 35.56
N PRO A 5 -1.10 17.76 36.50
CA PRO A 5 -2.38 18.38 36.17
C PRO A 5 -2.27 19.43 35.06
N GLY A 6 -3.18 19.38 34.09
CA GLY A 6 -3.21 20.31 32.96
C GLY A 6 -2.12 20.10 31.91
N GLN A 7 -1.25 19.09 32.04
CA GLN A 7 -0.19 18.82 31.07
C GLN A 7 -0.34 17.45 30.41
N LEU A 8 0.14 17.37 29.17
CA LEU A 8 0.49 16.11 28.54
C LEU A 8 2.01 16.01 28.48
N THR A 9 2.54 14.94 29.05
CA THR A 9 3.98 14.68 29.16
C THR A 9 4.29 13.32 28.55
N GLY A 10 5.52 13.13 28.10
CA GLY A 10 5.97 11.82 27.66
C GLY A 10 7.45 11.77 27.33
N ALA A 11 7.94 10.56 27.10
CA ALA A 11 9.30 10.33 26.63
C ALA A 11 9.28 9.52 25.35
N VAL A 12 10.23 9.79 24.46
CA VAL A 12 10.50 9.02 23.25
C VAL A 12 11.89 8.43 23.37
N LYS A 13 11.98 7.09 23.26
CA LYS A 13 13.24 6.35 23.35
C LYS A 13 13.40 5.37 22.20
N THR A 14 14.62 4.96 21.88
CA THR A 14 14.88 3.79 21.03
C THR A 14 14.53 2.51 21.78
N THR A 15 14.50 1.38 21.07
CA THR A 15 14.35 0.03 21.67
C THR A 15 15.47 -0.35 22.65
N THR A 16 16.61 0.33 22.57
CA THR A 16 17.74 0.20 23.50
C THR A 16 17.69 1.20 24.66
N GLY A 17 16.62 2.00 24.76
CA GLY A 17 16.40 2.96 25.84
C GLY A 17 17.07 4.33 25.66
N ARG A 18 17.76 4.57 24.53
CA ARG A 18 18.41 5.87 24.26
C ARG A 18 17.35 6.93 23.97
N PRO A 19 17.46 8.16 24.50
CA PRO A 19 16.50 9.23 24.19
C PRO A 19 16.52 9.60 22.71
N VAL A 20 15.35 9.99 22.18
CA VAL A 20 15.19 10.48 20.80
C VAL A 20 14.81 11.95 20.84
N ALA A 21 15.73 12.81 20.42
CA ALA A 21 15.54 14.26 20.37
C ALA A 21 14.78 14.70 19.12
N GLY A 22 14.03 15.81 19.23
CA GLY A 22 13.33 16.42 18.09
C GLY A 22 12.11 15.64 17.58
N ALA A 23 11.72 14.54 18.24
CA ALA A 23 10.51 13.81 17.93
C ALA A 23 9.28 14.72 18.11
N ARG A 24 8.35 14.64 17.17
CA ARG A 24 7.09 15.41 17.16
C ARG A 24 5.96 14.56 17.69
N VAL A 25 5.16 15.14 18.59
CA VAL A 25 3.96 14.52 19.14
C VAL A 25 2.79 15.45 18.86
N ASN A 26 1.92 15.06 17.92
CA ASN A 26 0.80 15.88 17.49
C ASN A 26 -0.43 15.54 18.32
N ILE A 27 -0.98 16.56 18.97
CA ILE A 27 -2.01 16.42 19.99
C ILE A 27 -3.29 17.05 19.46
N PHE A 28 -4.39 16.34 19.67
CA PHE A 28 -5.73 16.74 19.27
C PHE A 28 -6.67 16.56 20.47
N GLY A 29 -7.65 17.45 20.59
CA GLY A 29 -8.66 17.33 21.63
C GLY A 29 -9.71 18.41 21.56
N PHE A 30 -10.49 18.50 22.64
CA PHE A 30 -11.53 19.49 22.84
C PHE A 30 -11.35 20.12 24.22
N THR A 31 -11.48 21.45 24.28
CA THR A 31 -11.51 22.18 25.56
C THR A 31 -12.79 21.87 26.34
N LYS A 32 -12.88 22.30 27.60
CA LYS A 32 -14.10 22.16 28.42
C LYS A 32 -15.33 22.80 27.75
N ALA A 33 -15.14 23.84 26.94
CA ALA A 33 -16.21 24.52 26.21
C ALA A 33 -16.59 23.80 24.89
N GLY A 34 -15.98 22.66 24.57
CA GLY A 34 -16.23 21.91 23.33
C GLY A 34 -15.45 22.43 22.11
N THR A 35 -14.62 23.47 22.25
CA THR A 35 -13.80 23.99 21.14
C THR A 35 -12.67 23.02 20.81
N GLU A 36 -12.49 22.73 19.52
CA GLU A 36 -11.36 21.93 19.01
C GLU A 36 -10.01 22.58 19.37
N PHE A 37 -9.04 21.75 19.73
CA PHE A 37 -7.68 22.15 20.07
C PHE A 37 -6.66 21.25 19.40
N ARG A 38 -5.65 21.86 18.77
CA ARG A 38 -4.50 21.17 18.16
C ARG A 38 -3.20 21.84 18.57
N THR A 39 -2.21 21.03 18.89
CA THR A 39 -0.85 21.51 19.15
C THR A 39 0.17 20.41 18.84
N THR A 40 1.45 20.77 18.74
CA THR A 40 2.55 19.83 18.56
C THR A 40 3.58 20.04 19.64
N ALA A 41 3.90 18.99 20.39
CA ALA A 41 5.03 18.99 21.30
C ALA A 41 6.27 18.43 20.59
N ARG A 42 7.46 18.83 21.04
CA ARG A 42 8.74 18.31 20.57
C ARG A 42 9.57 17.80 21.74
N THR A 43 10.29 16.70 21.55
CA THR A 43 11.23 16.21 22.57
C THR A 43 12.50 17.03 22.60
N GLY A 44 13.00 17.27 23.82
CA GLY A 44 14.35 17.81 24.05
C GLY A 44 15.44 16.78 23.81
N ASN A 45 16.69 17.15 24.11
CA ASN A 45 17.86 16.26 23.98
C ASN A 45 17.80 15.03 24.90
N ASP A 46 17.04 15.12 26.00
CA ASP A 46 16.76 14.04 26.94
C ASP A 46 15.61 13.11 26.48
N GLY A 47 15.04 13.37 25.29
CA GLY A 47 13.93 12.61 24.72
C GLY A 47 12.60 12.86 25.43
N VAL A 48 12.51 13.84 26.33
CA VAL A 48 11.29 14.17 27.08
C VAL A 48 10.57 15.33 26.41
N TYR A 49 9.23 15.30 26.46
CA TYR A 49 8.38 16.40 26.04
C TYR A 49 7.30 16.69 27.08
N ALA A 50 6.86 17.95 27.14
CA ALA A 50 5.75 18.39 27.96
C ALA A 50 5.02 19.54 27.24
N VAL A 51 3.69 19.53 27.30
CA VAL A 51 2.86 20.61 26.78
C VAL A 51 1.73 20.92 27.75
N THR A 52 1.46 22.21 27.93
CA THR A 52 0.32 22.69 28.70
C THR A 52 -0.93 22.62 27.83
N LEU A 53 -2.01 22.06 28.37
CA LEU A 53 -3.28 21.88 27.69
C LEU A 53 -4.36 22.70 28.41
N PRO A 54 -5.35 23.26 27.70
CA PRO A 54 -6.47 23.94 28.35
C PRO A 54 -7.16 23.05 29.39
N ALA A 55 -7.39 23.59 30.59
CA ALA A 55 -7.86 22.83 31.74
C ALA A 55 -9.26 22.24 31.53
N GLY A 56 -9.50 21.04 32.06
CA GLY A 56 -10.80 20.37 32.02
C GLY A 56 -11.22 19.87 30.64
N GLY A 57 -10.32 19.88 29.65
CA GLY A 57 -10.57 19.35 28.32
C GLY A 57 -10.27 17.84 28.20
N LEU A 58 -10.58 17.30 27.02
CA LEU A 58 -10.30 15.91 26.63
C LEU A 58 -9.30 15.90 25.49
N TYR A 59 -8.18 15.18 25.63
CA TYR A 59 -7.10 15.19 24.65
C TYR A 59 -6.57 13.80 24.37
N ARG A 60 -5.98 13.64 23.19
CA ARG A 60 -5.27 12.44 22.73
C ARG A 60 -4.03 12.82 21.92
N VAL A 61 -3.12 11.86 21.77
CA VAL A 61 -2.10 11.96 20.72
C VAL A 61 -2.71 11.41 19.43
N SER A 62 -2.67 12.21 18.38
CA SER A 62 -3.18 11.85 17.05
C SER A 62 -2.16 11.04 16.25
N ASN A 63 -0.90 11.43 16.31
CA ASN A 63 0.24 10.69 15.79
C ASN A 63 1.55 11.24 16.39
N ALA A 64 2.61 10.46 16.27
CA ALA A 64 3.94 10.85 16.73
C ALA A 64 5.00 10.34 15.74
N PHE A 65 6.01 11.17 15.48
CA PHE A 65 7.06 10.91 14.50
C PHE A 65 8.44 11.28 15.05
N ALA A 66 9.45 10.49 14.72
CA ALA A 66 10.85 10.86 14.93
C ALA A 66 11.50 11.24 13.60
N PRO A 67 12.22 12.38 13.53
CA PRO A 67 13.02 12.71 12.35
C PRO A 67 14.26 11.82 12.32
N LEU A 68 14.37 10.97 11.31
CA LEU A 68 15.53 10.11 11.09
C LEU A 68 16.36 10.63 9.92
N LYS A 69 17.67 10.76 10.13
CA LYS A 69 18.61 11.10 9.06
C LYS A 69 18.97 9.84 8.29
N THR A 70 18.79 9.88 6.98
CA THR A 70 19.23 8.85 6.04
C THR A 70 20.25 9.46 5.07
N ALA A 71 20.89 8.63 4.26
CA ALA A 71 21.78 9.09 3.20
C ALA A 71 21.06 9.89 2.09
N GLN A 72 19.72 9.90 2.09
CA GLN A 72 18.88 10.56 1.08
C GLN A 72 18.11 11.77 1.65
N GLY A 73 18.23 12.06 2.95
CA GLY A 73 17.53 13.18 3.58
C GLY A 73 17.00 12.85 4.97
N VAL A 74 16.02 13.61 5.43
CA VAL A 74 15.33 13.35 6.70
C VAL A 74 13.98 12.71 6.42
N VAL A 75 13.68 11.61 7.12
CA VAL A 75 12.39 10.91 7.06
C VAL A 75 11.68 11.09 8.39
N ASP A 76 10.40 11.47 8.36
CA ASP A 76 9.53 11.34 9.53
C ASP A 76 9.09 9.89 9.69
N HIS A 77 9.61 9.25 10.73
CA HIS A 77 9.33 7.85 11.02
C HIS A 77 8.30 7.72 12.14
N ARG A 78 7.23 6.95 11.90
CA ARG A 78 6.16 6.78 12.89
C ARG A 78 6.69 6.11 14.15
N LEU A 79 6.29 6.62 15.30
CA LEU A 79 6.66 6.09 16.61
C LEU A 79 5.68 5.02 17.10
N HIS A 80 6.19 4.07 17.89
CA HIS A 80 5.40 3.04 18.55
C HIS A 80 4.86 3.56 19.89
N PRO A 81 3.54 3.61 20.10
CA PRO A 81 2.98 3.95 21.41
C PRO A 81 3.25 2.82 22.41
N LEU A 82 3.66 3.15 23.62
CA LEU A 82 3.83 2.16 24.69
C LEU A 82 2.51 1.89 25.43
N GLU A 83 1.54 2.79 25.34
CA GLU A 83 0.21 2.62 25.91
C GLU A 83 -0.82 2.19 24.84
N ARG A 84 -1.63 1.17 25.13
CA ARG A 84 -2.65 0.65 24.19
C ARG A 84 -3.75 1.65 23.83
N ASN A 85 -4.01 2.65 24.67
CA ASN A 85 -5.11 3.60 24.53
C ASN A 85 -4.61 5.03 24.26
N PHE A 86 -3.47 5.18 23.58
CA PHE A 86 -2.86 6.50 23.36
C PHE A 86 -3.76 7.46 22.55
N GLU A 87 -4.63 6.90 21.69
CA GLU A 87 -5.61 7.62 20.84
C GLU A 87 -6.95 7.91 21.53
N VAL A 88 -7.17 7.42 22.75
CA VAL A 88 -8.44 7.65 23.46
C VAL A 88 -8.42 9.05 24.07
N LEU A 89 -9.45 9.85 23.77
CA LEU A 89 -9.66 11.14 24.40
C LEU A 89 -9.76 10.97 25.91
N SER A 90 -8.84 11.61 26.63
CA SER A 90 -8.68 11.48 28.07
C SER A 90 -8.69 12.85 28.73
N SER A 91 -9.30 12.96 29.91
CA SER A 91 -9.27 14.20 30.68
C SER A 91 -7.86 14.56 31.13
N ASN A 92 -7.46 15.82 30.97
CA ASN A 92 -6.16 16.31 31.45
C ASN A 92 -6.15 16.77 32.92
N THR A 93 -7.24 16.57 33.68
CA THR A 93 -7.35 17.05 35.07
C THR A 93 -6.25 16.49 35.98
N SER A 94 -5.93 15.20 35.86
CA SER A 94 -4.82 14.57 36.58
C SER A 94 -3.48 14.62 35.83
N GLY A 95 -3.48 15.18 34.62
CA GLY A 95 -2.39 15.10 33.67
C GLY A 95 -2.42 13.83 32.82
N LEU A 96 -1.78 13.91 31.66
CA LEU A 96 -1.65 12.81 30.72
C LEU A 96 -0.19 12.42 30.56
N VAL A 97 0.08 11.12 30.51
CA VAL A 97 1.38 10.56 30.17
C VAL A 97 1.23 9.70 28.91
N ARG A 98 2.06 9.95 27.89
CA ARG A 98 2.08 9.19 26.63
C ARG A 98 3.52 8.94 26.18
N ASN A 99 4.00 7.72 26.31
CA ASN A 99 5.38 7.37 25.96
C ASN A 99 5.42 6.64 24.63
N PHE A 100 6.54 6.83 23.93
CA PHE A 100 6.75 6.22 22.64
C PHE A 100 8.12 5.57 22.53
N GLU A 101 8.19 4.60 21.65
CA GLU A 101 9.41 3.90 21.27
C GLU A 101 9.66 4.07 19.77
N LEU A 102 10.89 4.40 19.39
CA LEU A 102 11.34 4.37 18.02
C LEU A 102 11.71 2.93 17.65
N ARG A 103 10.90 2.34 16.77
CA ARG A 103 11.13 1.03 16.17
C ARG A 103 11.40 1.18 14.68
N LEU A 104 12.45 0.54 14.17
CA LEU A 104 12.71 0.46 12.74
C LEU A 104 12.08 -0.76 12.07
N SER A 105 11.57 -1.71 12.85
CA SER A 105 10.91 -2.93 12.38
C SER A 105 9.84 -3.40 13.36
N GLY A 106 9.04 -4.38 12.94
CA GLY A 106 7.96 -4.98 13.68
C GLY A 106 6.58 -4.45 13.27
N LEU A 107 5.55 -5.19 13.66
CA LEU A 107 4.17 -4.83 13.41
C LEU A 107 3.78 -3.59 14.23
N LYS A 108 3.15 -2.61 13.57
CA LYS A 108 2.47 -1.48 14.20
C LYS A 108 1.28 -2.01 15.01
N PRO A 109 0.97 -1.41 16.16
CA PRO A 109 -0.23 -1.82 16.91
C PRO A 109 -1.46 -1.62 16.02
N ALA A 110 -2.48 -2.47 16.19
CA ALA A 110 -3.78 -2.23 15.58
C ALA A 110 -4.37 -0.95 16.17
N GLU A 111 -4.11 0.17 15.52
CA GLU A 111 -4.74 1.44 15.82
C GLU A 111 -6.20 1.40 15.36
N THR A 112 -7.05 2.21 16.00
CA THR A 112 -8.50 2.19 15.72
C THR A 112 -8.85 2.55 14.28
N ASN A 113 -7.92 3.19 13.54
CA ASN A 113 -8.20 3.78 12.23
C ASN A 113 -7.18 3.47 11.13
N ALA A 114 -6.06 2.78 11.41
CA ALA A 114 -5.11 2.35 10.37
C ALA A 114 -4.15 1.24 10.84
N SER A 115 -4.25 0.08 10.17
CA SER A 115 -3.20 -0.93 9.97
C SER A 115 -2.46 -1.50 11.21
N GLY A 116 -3.05 -2.52 11.83
CA GLY A 116 -2.33 -3.57 12.56
C GLY A 116 -2.54 -4.95 11.95
N ASN A 117 -2.89 -5.00 10.67
CA ASN A 117 -3.11 -6.24 9.96
C ASN A 117 -1.75 -6.82 9.55
N PRO A 118 -1.31 -7.97 10.10
CA PRO A 118 -0.03 -8.57 9.72
C PRO A 118 0.04 -9.00 8.25
N ARG A 119 -1.08 -8.95 7.52
CA ARG A 119 -1.15 -9.23 6.07
C ARG A 119 -1.05 -7.99 5.19
N ASP A 120 -0.89 -6.82 5.76
CA ASP A 120 -0.75 -5.57 5.03
C ASP A 120 0.69 -5.05 5.24
N PRO A 121 1.49 -4.90 4.17
CA PRO A 121 2.90 -4.53 4.33
C PRO A 121 3.06 -3.14 4.94
N VAL A 122 2.08 -2.24 4.83
CA VAL A 122 2.15 -0.91 5.45
C VAL A 122 1.88 -0.96 6.96
N SER A 123 1.44 -2.10 7.50
CA SER A 123 1.30 -2.32 8.95
C SER A 123 2.63 -2.50 9.67
N TYR A 124 3.78 -2.52 8.97
CA TYR A 124 5.09 -2.71 9.60
C TYR A 124 5.87 -1.39 9.70
N TYR A 125 6.77 -1.28 10.68
CA TYR A 125 7.70 -0.15 10.78
C TYR A 125 8.81 -0.22 9.72
N GLY A 126 9.21 -1.43 9.30
CA GLY A 126 10.24 -1.58 8.29
C GLY A 126 9.76 -1.17 6.89
N GLN A 127 10.74 -1.03 6.00
CA GLN A 127 10.58 -0.70 4.60
C GLN A 127 10.20 -1.93 3.77
N ILE A 128 9.77 -1.66 2.54
CA ILE A 128 9.34 -2.68 1.59
C ILE A 128 10.29 -2.68 0.39
N ILE A 129 10.76 -3.86 0.01
CA ILE A 129 11.41 -4.08 -1.28
C ILE A 129 10.47 -4.95 -2.12
N ARG A 130 10.05 -4.44 -3.28
CA ARG A 130 9.32 -5.22 -4.29
C ARG A 130 10.33 -5.87 -5.22
N VAL A 131 10.26 -7.19 -5.32
CA VAL A 131 11.14 -7.97 -6.20
C VAL A 131 10.42 -8.24 -7.51
N LEU A 132 11.00 -7.75 -8.61
CA LEU A 132 10.51 -7.97 -9.96
C LEU A 132 11.33 -9.09 -10.61
N LEU A 133 10.72 -10.24 -10.81
CA LEU A 133 11.41 -11.38 -11.42
C LEU A 133 11.55 -11.17 -12.94
N THR A 134 12.73 -11.43 -13.47
CA THR A 134 13.01 -11.36 -14.91
C THR A 134 13.70 -12.64 -15.39
N GLY A 135 13.41 -13.02 -16.63
CA GLY A 135 14.09 -14.13 -17.31
C GLY A 135 13.74 -15.52 -16.79
N ASP A 136 12.56 -15.71 -16.20
CA ASP A 136 12.03 -17.05 -15.98
C ASP A 136 11.22 -17.52 -17.19
N GLY A 137 11.65 -18.64 -17.75
CA GLY A 137 10.92 -19.30 -18.83
C GLY A 137 9.70 -20.09 -18.33
N PRO A 138 8.79 -20.50 -19.24
CA PRO A 138 7.60 -21.28 -18.90
C PRO A 138 7.91 -22.63 -18.26
N THR A 139 9.14 -23.12 -18.40
CA THR A 139 9.63 -24.39 -17.82
C THR A 139 10.15 -24.25 -16.40
N THR A 140 10.19 -23.03 -15.84
CA THR A 140 10.67 -22.81 -14.47
C THR A 140 9.67 -23.42 -13.49
N ASP A 141 10.11 -24.38 -12.67
CA ASP A 141 9.29 -24.90 -11.59
C ASP A 141 9.04 -23.79 -10.56
N GLN A 142 7.84 -23.23 -10.61
CA GLN A 142 7.49 -22.06 -9.83
C GLN A 142 7.41 -22.35 -8.32
N GLN A 143 7.20 -23.61 -7.93
CA GLN A 143 7.01 -23.99 -6.53
C GLN A 143 8.32 -24.42 -5.88
N SER A 144 9.14 -25.22 -6.58
CA SER A 144 10.40 -25.71 -6.01
C SER A 144 11.59 -24.77 -6.22
N THR A 145 11.50 -23.82 -7.16
CA THR A 145 12.55 -22.81 -7.35
C THR A 145 12.43 -21.72 -6.28
N VAL A 146 13.41 -21.67 -5.38
CA VAL A 146 13.46 -20.72 -4.26
C VAL A 146 14.59 -19.73 -4.45
N LEU A 147 14.26 -18.44 -4.41
CA LEU A 147 15.20 -17.35 -4.30
C LEU A 147 15.43 -17.01 -2.82
N THR A 148 16.69 -16.86 -2.44
CA THR A 148 17.11 -16.41 -1.11
C THR A 148 17.83 -15.07 -1.26
N PHE A 149 17.24 -14.03 -0.71
CA PHE A 149 17.79 -12.68 -0.66
C PHE A 149 18.52 -12.48 0.65
N ARG A 150 19.77 -12.02 0.57
CA ARG A 150 20.57 -11.64 1.73
C ARG A 150 20.80 -10.14 1.69
N LEU A 151 20.32 -9.44 2.72
CA LEU A 151 20.43 -8.00 2.88
C LEU A 151 21.43 -7.74 4.01
N MET A 152 22.62 -7.25 3.65
CA MET A 152 23.67 -6.92 4.60
C MET A 152 23.69 -5.40 4.83
N PRO A 153 23.47 -4.92 6.06
CA PRO A 153 23.56 -3.49 6.37
C PRO A 153 24.92 -2.91 5.98
N VAL A 154 24.91 -1.72 5.40
CA VAL A 154 26.10 -0.93 5.07
C VAL A 154 26.19 0.20 6.09
N GLY A 155 26.90 -0.05 7.19
CA GLY A 155 27.01 0.86 8.32
C GLY A 155 25.86 0.74 9.32
N ARG A 156 25.63 1.81 10.08
CA ARG A 156 24.56 1.88 11.10
C ARG A 156 23.20 2.12 10.45
N LEU A 157 22.13 1.66 11.12
CA LEU A 157 20.76 1.96 10.71
C LEU A 157 20.39 3.43 10.98
N ALA A 158 19.22 3.86 10.52
CA ALA A 158 18.80 5.26 10.61
C ALA A 158 18.60 5.78 12.05
N ASP A 159 18.40 4.89 13.02
CA ASP A 159 18.39 5.21 14.45
C ASP A 159 19.81 5.12 15.08
N GLY A 160 20.85 4.89 14.29
CA GLY A 160 22.24 4.76 14.75
C GLY A 160 22.57 3.43 15.45
N SER A 161 21.64 2.47 15.49
CA SER A 161 21.90 1.11 15.95
C SER A 161 22.71 0.30 14.93
N GLU A 162 23.26 -0.83 15.36
CA GLU A 162 23.86 -1.80 14.44
C GLU A 162 22.77 -2.58 13.72
N GLY A 163 22.91 -2.71 12.41
CA GLY A 163 22.02 -3.56 11.62
C GLY A 163 22.41 -5.03 11.73
N ARG A 164 21.43 -5.92 11.52
CA ARG A 164 21.66 -7.35 11.32
C ARG A 164 21.48 -7.73 9.85
N THR A 165 22.22 -8.75 9.41
CA THR A 165 21.96 -9.37 8.11
C THR A 165 20.57 -10.01 8.12
N LEU A 166 19.77 -9.73 7.09
CA LEU A 166 18.48 -10.38 6.88
C LEU A 166 18.60 -11.41 5.77
N THR A 167 17.91 -12.54 5.95
CA THR A 167 17.78 -13.59 4.94
C THR A 167 16.30 -13.84 4.69
N LEU A 168 15.83 -13.52 3.48
CA LEU A 168 14.43 -13.59 3.10
C LEU A 168 14.28 -14.55 1.92
N ARG A 169 13.28 -15.43 1.95
CA ARG A 169 13.10 -16.49 0.96
C ARG A 169 11.76 -16.33 0.25
N ARG A 170 11.75 -16.49 -1.07
CA ARG A 170 10.55 -16.48 -1.90
C ARG A 170 10.64 -17.55 -2.97
N THR A 171 9.55 -18.26 -3.23
CA THR A 171 9.46 -19.11 -4.42
C THR A 171 9.23 -18.21 -5.64
N VAL A 172 9.52 -18.71 -6.84
CA VAL A 172 9.14 -18.03 -8.09
C VAL A 172 7.63 -17.75 -8.13
N LYS A 173 6.80 -18.69 -7.65
CA LYS A 173 5.36 -18.50 -7.49
C LYS A 173 5.05 -17.28 -6.62
N HIS A 174 5.69 -17.14 -5.46
CA HIS A 174 5.46 -15.98 -4.57
C HIS A 174 5.86 -14.67 -5.26
N LEU A 175 6.98 -14.65 -5.98
CA LEU A 175 7.45 -13.47 -6.71
C LEU A 175 6.55 -13.06 -7.88
N ARG A 176 5.68 -13.96 -8.36
CA ARG A 176 4.66 -13.66 -9.39
C ARG A 176 3.32 -13.23 -8.80
N THR A 177 3.15 -13.35 -7.49
CA THR A 177 1.96 -12.86 -6.80
C THR A 177 2.17 -11.37 -6.52
N GLU A 178 1.65 -10.54 -7.43
CA GLU A 178 1.45 -9.11 -7.16
C GLU A 178 0.41 -8.94 -6.04
N GLU A 179 0.56 -7.91 -5.21
CA GLU A 179 -0.26 -7.80 -4.00
C GLU A 179 -1.77 -7.66 -4.27
N GLY A 180 -2.55 -8.30 -3.40
CA GLY A 180 -3.96 -8.05 -3.15
C GLY A 180 -4.27 -8.23 -1.66
N LEU A 181 -5.11 -7.36 -1.11
CA LEU A 181 -5.51 -7.30 0.29
C LEU A 181 -5.94 -8.68 0.82
N GLY A 182 -5.17 -9.25 1.76
CA GLY A 182 -5.54 -10.48 2.49
C GLY A 182 -4.64 -11.70 2.28
N PHE A 183 -3.61 -11.63 1.44
CA PHE A 183 -2.63 -12.71 1.32
C PHE A 183 -1.57 -12.66 2.44
N ASP A 184 -0.98 -13.81 2.72
CA ASP A 184 0.21 -13.93 3.56
C ASP A 184 1.39 -13.21 2.87
N LEU A 185 1.96 -12.18 3.52
CA LEU A 185 3.04 -11.36 2.95
C LEU A 185 4.28 -12.18 2.58
N ASP A 186 4.48 -13.34 3.22
CA ASP A 186 5.57 -14.24 2.87
C ASP A 186 5.35 -15.03 1.57
N LYS A 187 4.17 -14.89 0.99
CA LYS A 187 3.74 -15.52 -0.26
C LYS A 187 3.56 -14.52 -1.41
N THR A 188 4.11 -13.31 -1.28
CA THR A 188 4.07 -12.27 -2.30
C THR A 188 5.46 -11.88 -2.79
N GLN A 189 5.51 -11.02 -3.80
CA GLN A 189 6.75 -10.42 -4.30
C GLN A 189 7.42 -9.41 -3.35
N LEU A 190 6.82 -9.17 -2.17
CA LEU A 190 7.36 -8.22 -1.21
C LEU A 190 8.32 -8.87 -0.22
N LEU A 191 9.45 -8.22 -0.04
CA LEU A 191 10.32 -8.34 1.12
C LEU A 191 9.93 -7.20 2.06
N HIS A 192 9.28 -7.52 3.17
CA HIS A 192 8.71 -6.53 4.08
C HIS A 192 9.49 -6.47 5.40
N ASP A 193 9.18 -5.45 6.20
CA ASP A 193 9.76 -5.19 7.51
C ASP A 193 11.31 -5.08 7.53
N VAL A 194 11.88 -4.54 6.45
CA VAL A 194 13.32 -4.27 6.37
C VAL A 194 13.66 -3.00 7.16
N PRO A 195 14.45 -3.05 8.25
CA PRO A 195 14.75 -1.85 9.03
C PRO A 195 15.29 -0.69 8.18
N LEU A 196 14.96 0.55 8.52
CA LEU A 196 15.40 1.70 7.74
C LEU A 196 16.94 1.86 7.81
N GLY A 197 17.61 1.71 6.66
CA GLY A 197 19.07 1.79 6.53
C GLY A 197 19.53 1.64 5.08
N VAL A 198 20.84 1.50 4.88
CA VAL A 198 21.44 1.18 3.57
C VAL A 198 21.84 -0.29 3.58
N TYR A 199 21.55 -1.02 2.50
CA TYR A 199 21.80 -2.45 2.41
C TYR A 199 22.53 -2.83 1.12
N SER A 200 23.52 -3.70 1.22
CA SER A 200 24.04 -4.48 0.10
C SER A 200 23.19 -5.73 -0.03
N VAL A 201 22.49 -5.86 -1.16
CA VAL A 201 21.57 -6.96 -1.44
C VAL A 201 22.21 -7.91 -2.44
N THR A 202 22.25 -9.19 -2.09
CA THR A 202 22.64 -10.30 -2.97
C THR A 202 21.50 -11.32 -3.02
N ALA A 203 21.44 -12.12 -4.07
CA ALA A 203 20.46 -13.20 -4.16
C ALA A 203 21.08 -14.49 -4.70
N THR A 204 20.58 -15.62 -4.23
CA THR A 204 20.85 -16.95 -4.77
C THR A 204 19.55 -17.64 -5.15
N VAL A 205 19.60 -18.50 -6.16
CA VAL A 205 18.51 -19.39 -6.53
C VAL A 205 18.88 -20.84 -6.23
N SER A 206 17.93 -21.60 -5.69
CA SER A 206 18.03 -23.04 -5.52
C SER A 206 16.87 -23.70 -6.27
N ARG A 207 17.19 -24.66 -7.14
CA ARG A 207 16.23 -25.52 -7.86
C ARG A 207 16.22 -26.90 -7.22
N SER A 208 15.21 -27.73 -7.50
CA SER A 208 15.10 -29.08 -6.90
C SER A 208 16.42 -29.86 -6.99
N ALA A 209 16.93 -30.29 -5.83
CA ALA A 209 18.19 -31.04 -5.65
C ALA A 209 19.50 -30.36 -6.13
N GLY A 210 19.48 -29.09 -6.55
CA GLY A 210 20.66 -28.36 -7.01
C GLY A 210 21.35 -27.53 -5.92
N ALA A 211 22.65 -27.30 -6.09
CA ALA A 211 23.39 -26.33 -5.27
C ALA A 211 22.81 -24.91 -5.47
N ALA A 212 22.88 -24.07 -4.43
CA ALA A 212 22.48 -22.68 -4.53
C ALA A 212 23.43 -21.92 -5.47
N GLN A 213 22.86 -21.15 -6.39
CA GLN A 213 23.61 -20.39 -7.38
C GLN A 213 23.34 -18.90 -7.25
N GLY A 214 24.39 -18.09 -7.27
CA GLY A 214 24.26 -16.62 -7.32
C GLY A 214 23.52 -16.17 -8.57
N ILE A 215 22.64 -15.17 -8.42
CA ILE A 215 21.94 -14.52 -9.53
C ILE A 215 22.31 -13.05 -9.60
N LEU A 216 22.09 -12.44 -10.76
CA LEU A 216 22.30 -11.01 -10.93
C LEU A 216 21.04 -10.24 -10.53
N LEU A 217 21.26 -9.06 -9.95
CA LEU A 217 20.26 -8.11 -9.53
C LEU A 217 20.45 -6.79 -10.29
N SER A 218 19.39 -6.01 -10.45
CA SER A 218 19.49 -4.61 -10.87
C SER A 218 18.42 -3.75 -10.20
N LEU A 219 18.62 -2.44 -10.17
CA LEU A 219 17.65 -1.49 -9.59
C LEU A 219 16.70 -0.89 -10.63
N ASP A 220 17.12 -0.91 -11.89
CA ASP A 220 16.48 -0.26 -13.04
C ASP A 220 16.10 -1.26 -14.14
N GLY A 221 16.29 -2.57 -13.90
CA GLY A 221 16.10 -3.62 -14.90
C GLY A 221 17.26 -3.81 -15.87
N SER A 222 18.24 -2.89 -15.93
CA SER A 222 19.28 -2.87 -16.97
C SER A 222 20.68 -3.26 -16.45
N ALA A 223 21.16 -2.61 -15.41
CA ALA A 223 22.54 -2.76 -14.93
C ALA A 223 22.67 -3.98 -13.99
N ARG A 224 22.80 -5.16 -14.58
CA ARG A 224 22.86 -6.46 -13.87
C ARG A 224 24.19 -6.62 -13.10
N ARG A 225 24.12 -6.86 -11.80
CA ARG A 225 25.27 -7.01 -10.89
C ARG A 225 25.03 -8.13 -9.87
N PRO A 226 26.06 -8.81 -9.35
CA PRO A 226 25.90 -9.83 -8.31
C PRO A 226 25.41 -9.25 -6.97
N ALA A 227 25.59 -7.95 -6.76
CA ALA A 227 25.09 -7.20 -5.61
C ALA A 227 24.58 -5.81 -6.05
N VAL A 228 23.53 -5.33 -5.40
CA VAL A 228 23.01 -3.96 -5.56
C VAL A 228 22.93 -3.28 -4.20
N THR A 229 23.11 -1.96 -4.17
CA THR A 229 22.93 -1.16 -2.95
C THR A 229 21.54 -0.57 -2.92
N VAL A 230 20.74 -0.96 -1.93
CA VAL A 230 19.42 -0.39 -1.66
C VAL A 230 19.56 0.73 -0.63
N ASN A 231 19.08 1.91 -0.98
CA ASN A 231 19.06 3.07 -0.11
C ASN A 231 17.64 3.65 -0.11
N PHE A 232 16.92 3.43 0.99
CA PHE A 232 15.53 3.85 1.10
C PHE A 232 15.45 5.38 1.12
N ARG A 233 14.70 5.92 0.16
CA ARG A 233 14.41 7.35 0.09
C ARG A 233 13.21 7.69 0.98
N PRO A 234 13.14 8.90 1.56
CA PRO A 234 11.88 9.43 2.04
C PRO A 234 10.84 9.39 0.91
N SER A 235 9.63 8.93 1.21
CA SER A 235 8.46 9.21 0.37
C SER A 235 7.83 10.51 0.87
N GLU A 236 7.62 11.48 -0.03
CA GLU A 236 6.93 12.73 0.30
C GLU A 236 5.43 12.50 0.57
N SER A 237 4.83 11.49 -0.06
CA SER A 237 3.39 11.20 0.02
C SER A 237 3.02 10.25 1.16
N THR A 238 3.96 9.43 1.64
CA THR A 238 3.66 8.36 2.59
C THR A 238 4.72 8.30 3.69
N PRO A 239 4.47 8.92 4.86
CA PRO A 239 5.41 8.92 5.96
C PRO A 239 5.83 7.51 6.36
N GLY A 240 7.13 7.22 6.27
CA GLY A 240 7.76 6.05 6.86
C GLY A 240 7.74 4.74 6.05
N THR A 241 7.13 4.68 4.86
CA THR A 241 7.19 3.46 4.04
C THR A 241 7.41 3.80 2.57
N SER A 242 8.60 3.45 2.08
CA SER A 242 8.92 3.52 0.66
C SER A 242 9.00 2.12 0.07
N ILE A 243 8.42 1.95 -1.13
CA ILE A 243 8.57 0.73 -1.91
C ILE A 243 9.79 0.90 -2.81
N PHE A 244 10.77 0.01 -2.66
CA PHE A 244 11.96 -0.01 -3.49
C PHE A 244 11.92 -1.20 -4.45
N ASN A 245 12.15 -0.98 -5.74
CA ASN A 245 12.14 -2.06 -6.72
C ASN A 245 13.53 -2.69 -6.86
N VAL A 246 13.60 -4.02 -6.86
CA VAL A 246 14.79 -4.79 -7.20
C VAL A 246 14.41 -5.83 -8.26
N HIS A 247 15.11 -5.82 -9.39
CA HIS A 247 14.93 -6.82 -10.42
C HIS A 247 15.86 -8.01 -10.16
N ALA A 248 15.32 -9.23 -10.16
CA ALA A 248 16.05 -10.47 -9.97
C ALA A 248 16.10 -11.26 -11.28
N HIS A 249 17.29 -11.47 -11.84
CA HIS A 249 17.49 -12.02 -13.19
C HIS A 249 17.88 -13.50 -13.13
N LEU A 250 16.97 -14.40 -13.52
CA LEU A 250 17.20 -15.86 -13.45
C LEU A 250 18.05 -16.41 -14.60
N GLU A 251 18.10 -15.73 -15.75
CA GLU A 251 18.91 -16.11 -16.92
C GLU A 251 20.43 -16.16 -16.66
N GLY A 252 20.91 -15.41 -15.66
CA GLY A 252 22.34 -15.37 -15.30
C GLY A 252 22.80 -16.54 -14.42
N ALA A 253 21.85 -17.33 -13.90
CA ALA A 253 22.10 -18.40 -12.95
C ALA A 253 22.61 -19.68 -13.64
N ALA A 254 23.47 -19.59 -14.66
CA ALA A 254 24.16 -20.76 -15.21
C ALA A 254 25.65 -20.48 -15.52
N ALA A 255 26.09 -19.22 -15.54
CA ALA A 255 27.39 -18.85 -16.14
C ALA A 255 28.39 -18.15 -15.20
N ALA A 256 28.14 -18.05 -13.89
CA ALA A 256 29.05 -17.40 -12.95
C ALA A 256 30.23 -18.29 -12.52
N ALA A 257 30.90 -18.97 -13.47
CA ALA A 257 32.32 -19.28 -13.30
C ALA A 257 33.11 -17.98 -13.57
N PRO A 258 34.20 -17.68 -12.84
CA PRO A 258 34.95 -16.45 -13.03
C PRO A 258 35.57 -16.42 -14.44
N GLN A 259 34.89 -15.76 -15.38
CA GLN A 259 35.43 -15.51 -16.71
C GLN A 259 36.23 -14.20 -16.69
N SER A 260 37.54 -14.33 -16.90
CA SER A 260 38.42 -13.21 -17.27
C SER A 260 37.90 -12.56 -18.56
N GLN A 261 37.36 -11.35 -18.46
CA GLN A 261 36.78 -10.64 -19.59
C GLN A 261 37.87 -10.18 -20.58
N ARG A 262 37.79 -10.68 -21.82
CA ARG A 262 38.45 -10.11 -23.00
C ARG A 262 37.44 -9.19 -23.72
N PRO A 263 37.82 -7.98 -24.15
CA PRO A 263 36.90 -7.05 -24.79
C PRO A 263 36.60 -7.47 -26.24
N THR A 264 35.33 -7.41 -26.62
CA THR A 264 34.84 -7.65 -28.00
C THR A 264 34.00 -6.45 -28.47
N PRO A 265 34.03 -6.10 -29.78
CA PRO A 265 33.67 -4.77 -30.28
C PRO A 265 32.16 -4.48 -30.39
N ALA A 266 31.86 -3.18 -30.46
CA ALA A 266 30.53 -2.59 -30.55
C ALA A 266 29.80 -2.90 -31.87
N MET A 267 28.48 -3.16 -31.78
CA MET A 267 27.55 -3.25 -32.90
C MET A 267 26.63 -2.02 -32.97
N SER A 268 26.30 -1.63 -34.20
CA SER A 268 25.45 -0.49 -34.59
C SER A 268 23.94 -0.75 -34.37
N PRO A 269 23.12 0.31 -34.21
CA PRO A 269 21.71 0.20 -33.84
C PRO A 269 20.77 -0.06 -35.02
N THR A 270 19.73 -0.88 -34.77
CA THR A 270 18.60 -1.17 -35.67
C THR A 270 17.44 -0.18 -35.41
N PRO A 271 16.71 0.30 -36.44
CA PRO A 271 15.64 1.27 -36.26
C PRO A 271 14.31 0.65 -35.78
N ALA A 272 13.53 1.46 -35.06
CA ALA A 272 12.26 1.09 -34.43
C ALA A 272 11.08 1.06 -35.42
N PRO A 273 10.08 0.17 -35.22
CA PRO A 273 8.86 0.14 -36.01
C PRO A 273 7.81 1.14 -35.51
N THR A 274 7.07 1.71 -36.47
CA THR A 274 5.93 2.62 -36.27
C THR A 274 4.64 1.83 -36.01
N LEU A 275 3.83 2.26 -35.03
CA LEU A 275 2.52 1.68 -34.71
C LEU A 275 1.37 2.62 -35.14
N THR A 276 0.34 2.04 -35.73
CA THR A 276 -0.94 2.68 -36.10
C THR A 276 -2.01 2.29 -35.06
N PRO A 277 -2.90 3.21 -34.60
CA PRO A 277 -3.91 2.87 -33.61
C PRO A 277 -5.15 2.22 -34.24
N GLU A 278 -5.58 1.07 -33.68
CA GLU A 278 -6.90 0.48 -33.94
C GLU A 278 -7.93 0.89 -32.86
N PRO A 279 -9.23 1.00 -33.21
CA PRO A 279 -10.28 1.25 -32.24
C PRO A 279 -10.81 -0.05 -31.61
N SER A 280 -10.79 -0.15 -30.29
CA SER A 280 -11.48 -1.20 -29.53
C SER A 280 -12.40 -0.57 -28.48
N SER A 281 -13.65 -1.02 -28.39
CA SER A 281 -14.56 -0.68 -27.29
C SER A 281 -15.33 -1.92 -26.81
N VAL A 282 -14.89 -2.49 -25.69
CA VAL A 282 -15.63 -3.50 -24.93
C VAL A 282 -15.62 -3.05 -23.47
N ILE A 283 -16.78 -2.78 -22.87
CA ILE A 283 -16.90 -2.46 -21.44
C ILE A 283 -17.23 -3.76 -20.70
N ARG A 284 -16.41 -4.12 -19.71
CA ARG A 284 -16.66 -5.24 -18.80
C ARG A 284 -16.88 -4.72 -17.39
N GLY A 285 -17.73 -5.40 -16.62
CA GLY A 285 -17.98 -5.10 -15.22
C GLY A 285 -18.12 -6.35 -14.37
N HIS A 286 -17.64 -6.27 -13.13
CA HIS A 286 -17.64 -7.36 -12.15
C HIS A 286 -18.15 -6.85 -10.80
N ILE A 287 -18.96 -7.66 -10.11
CA ILE A 287 -19.38 -7.42 -8.72
C ILE A 287 -18.60 -8.38 -7.82
N ASN A 288 -17.77 -7.84 -6.93
CA ASN A 288 -17.13 -8.59 -5.85
C ASN A 288 -17.75 -8.21 -4.51
N ALA A 289 -18.11 -9.22 -3.71
CA ALA A 289 -18.42 -9.07 -2.30
C ALA A 289 -17.18 -9.51 -1.48
N PRO A 290 -16.28 -8.59 -1.07
CA PRO A 290 -15.15 -9.00 -0.23
C PRO A 290 -15.65 -9.39 1.16
N ASN A 291 -15.18 -10.55 1.66
CA ASN A 291 -15.46 -11.08 3.02
C ASN A 291 -15.04 -10.14 4.17
N ALA A 292 -14.39 -9.00 3.90
CA ALA A 292 -13.92 -8.06 4.91
C ALA A 292 -15.00 -7.05 5.35
N TYR A 293 -16.05 -6.82 4.55
CA TYR A 293 -17.10 -5.84 4.86
C TYR A 293 -18.43 -6.23 4.18
N PRO A 294 -19.39 -6.86 4.91
CA PRO A 294 -20.70 -7.16 4.33
C PRO A 294 -21.41 -5.85 3.93
N GLY A 295 -21.79 -5.72 2.65
CA GLY A 295 -22.54 -4.58 2.11
C GLY A 295 -21.86 -3.78 0.99
N ASN A 296 -20.63 -4.11 0.61
CA ASN A 296 -19.95 -3.42 -0.49
C ASN A 296 -20.30 -4.01 -1.86
N VAL A 297 -20.60 -3.15 -2.84
CA VAL A 297 -20.75 -3.49 -4.25
C VAL A 297 -19.59 -2.89 -5.02
N LEU A 298 -18.68 -3.74 -5.51
CA LEU A 298 -17.64 -3.31 -6.42
C LEU A 298 -18.21 -3.14 -7.83
N LEU A 299 -17.94 -2.00 -8.47
CA LEU A 299 -18.22 -1.75 -9.88
C LEU A 299 -16.90 -1.42 -10.58
N VAL A 300 -16.33 -2.40 -11.28
CA VAL A 300 -15.15 -2.19 -12.14
C VAL A 300 -15.63 -1.74 -13.52
N LEU A 301 -15.10 -0.62 -14.03
CA LEU A 301 -15.29 -0.20 -15.41
C LEU A 301 -13.96 -0.39 -16.15
N GLU A 302 -13.89 -1.37 -17.06
CA GLU A 302 -12.72 -1.57 -17.93
C GLU A 302 -12.84 -0.71 -19.21
N ASP A 303 -11.73 -0.16 -19.72
CA ASP A 303 -11.62 0.58 -20.99
C ASP A 303 -12.46 1.87 -21.17
N TYR A 304 -12.52 2.76 -20.16
CA TYR A 304 -13.24 4.05 -20.25
C TYR A 304 -12.42 5.23 -20.81
N ALA A 305 -11.23 5.02 -21.39
CA ALA A 305 -10.28 6.10 -21.76
C ALA A 305 -10.84 7.16 -22.73
N ILE A 306 -12.00 6.93 -23.32
CA ILE A 306 -12.70 7.78 -24.31
C ILE A 306 -13.97 8.44 -23.75
N THR A 307 -14.31 8.21 -22.48
CA THR A 307 -15.53 8.74 -21.87
C THR A 307 -15.30 10.15 -21.33
N PRO A 308 -16.12 11.15 -21.70
CA PRO A 308 -16.01 12.52 -21.19
C PRO A 308 -16.07 12.55 -19.65
N GLU A 309 -15.27 13.42 -19.01
CA GLU A 309 -15.21 13.50 -17.53
C GLU A 309 -16.53 13.93 -16.88
N ASP A 310 -17.38 14.61 -17.64
CA ASP A 310 -18.74 15.02 -17.29
C ASP A 310 -19.79 13.92 -17.53
N ALA A 311 -19.39 12.75 -18.07
CA ALA A 311 -20.29 11.61 -18.14
C ALA A 311 -20.80 11.23 -16.75
N LEU A 312 -22.11 11.01 -16.68
CA LEU A 312 -22.82 10.75 -15.44
C LEU A 312 -22.97 9.24 -15.26
N LEU A 313 -22.29 8.67 -14.28
CA LEU A 313 -22.58 7.33 -13.81
C LEU A 313 -23.85 7.38 -12.95
N GLU A 314 -24.88 6.65 -13.38
CA GLU A 314 -26.10 6.43 -12.62
C GLU A 314 -26.12 4.99 -12.12
N VAL A 315 -26.08 4.80 -10.81
CA VAL A 315 -26.23 3.49 -10.15
C VAL A 315 -27.61 3.44 -9.51
N ARG A 316 -28.43 2.48 -9.93
CA ARG A 316 -29.76 2.25 -9.36
C ARG A 316 -29.72 1.04 -8.43
N PHE A 317 -30.33 1.20 -7.27
CA PHE A 317 -30.52 0.16 -6.27
C PHE A 317 -32.02 -0.07 -6.15
N ARG A 318 -32.51 -1.16 -6.73
CA ARG A 318 -33.90 -1.57 -6.63
C ARG A 318 -34.10 -2.36 -5.35
N SER A 319 -35.00 -1.93 -4.47
CA SER A 319 -35.19 -2.67 -3.22
C SER A 319 -35.95 -3.97 -3.46
N LEU A 320 -35.50 -5.05 -2.80
CA LEU A 320 -36.15 -6.35 -2.81
C LEU A 320 -37.10 -6.53 -1.61
N ASP A 321 -37.00 -5.67 -0.60
CA ASP A 321 -37.82 -5.68 0.61
C ASP A 321 -38.98 -4.67 0.58
N GLY A 322 -39.23 -4.03 -0.58
CA GLY A 322 -40.30 -3.06 -0.76
C GLY A 322 -39.95 -1.63 -0.32
N ALA A 323 -38.72 -1.37 0.13
CA ALA A 323 -38.24 0.01 0.29
C ALA A 323 -38.18 0.76 -1.07
N PRO A 324 -38.20 2.10 -1.08
CA PRO A 324 -38.06 2.87 -2.31
C PRO A 324 -36.72 2.59 -3.01
N ASP A 325 -36.76 2.51 -4.34
CA ASP A 325 -35.56 2.41 -5.16
C ASP A 325 -34.66 3.64 -4.94
N LEU A 326 -33.36 3.42 -4.78
CA LEU A 326 -32.38 4.49 -4.66
C LEU A 326 -31.64 4.68 -5.99
N VAL A 327 -31.50 5.92 -6.44
CA VAL A 327 -30.71 6.26 -7.62
C VAL A 327 -29.59 7.19 -7.21
N VAL A 328 -28.35 6.78 -7.47
CA VAL A 328 -27.16 7.57 -7.17
C VAL A 328 -26.50 7.99 -8.47
N ARG A 329 -26.34 9.30 -8.63
CA ARG A 329 -25.72 9.92 -9.81
C ARG A 329 -24.42 10.61 -9.43
N ARG A 330 -23.34 10.30 -10.14
CA ARG A 330 -22.03 10.95 -9.98
C ARG A 330 -21.38 11.14 -11.34
N THR A 331 -20.78 12.28 -11.58
CA THR A 331 -19.92 12.45 -12.76
C THR A 331 -18.62 11.67 -12.56
N LEU A 332 -18.00 11.20 -13.64
CA LEU A 332 -16.67 10.58 -13.56
C LEU A 332 -15.65 11.53 -12.91
N ARG A 333 -15.75 12.84 -13.18
CA ARG A 333 -14.97 13.89 -12.49
C ARG A 333 -15.14 13.87 -10.97
N GLN A 334 -16.37 13.74 -10.47
CA GLN A 334 -16.63 13.69 -9.02
C GLN A 334 -16.07 12.41 -8.40
N ILE A 335 -16.10 11.29 -9.13
CA ILE A 335 -15.50 10.02 -8.70
C ILE A 335 -13.97 10.16 -8.61
N ARG A 336 -13.33 10.86 -9.57
CA ARG A 336 -11.90 11.19 -9.54
C ARG A 336 -11.51 12.13 -8.40
N ALA A 337 -12.25 13.23 -8.23
CA ALA A 337 -11.91 14.30 -7.29
C ALA A 337 -12.06 13.87 -5.82
N GLY A 338 -12.80 12.80 -5.53
CA GLY A 338 -12.90 12.22 -4.19
C GLY A 338 -11.60 11.62 -3.65
N ASN A 339 -10.52 11.58 -4.43
CA ASN A 339 -9.36 10.74 -4.16
C ASN A 339 -7.98 11.41 -4.38
N VAL A 340 -7.85 12.70 -4.04
CA VAL A 340 -6.59 13.48 -4.22
C VAL A 340 -5.48 13.10 -3.20
N GLY A 341 -5.45 11.87 -2.70
CA GLY A 341 -4.55 11.44 -1.61
C GLY A 341 -3.37 10.54 -2.00
N ASP A 342 -3.37 9.88 -3.16
CA ASP A 342 -2.35 8.86 -3.49
C ASP A 342 -1.95 8.91 -4.96
N ASN A 343 -0.76 9.48 -5.23
CA ASN A 343 -0.19 9.64 -6.58
C ASN A 343 0.74 8.49 -7.00
N SER A 344 0.77 7.38 -6.27
CA SER A 344 1.78 6.32 -6.49
C SER A 344 1.33 5.13 -7.35
N ARG A 345 0.11 5.17 -7.91
CA ARG A 345 -0.45 4.08 -8.76
C ARG A 345 -0.97 4.64 -10.09
N PRO A 346 -1.01 3.83 -11.18
CA PRO A 346 -1.89 4.17 -12.31
C PRO A 346 -3.31 4.30 -11.76
N LEU A 347 -3.87 5.52 -11.89
CA LEU A 347 -5.14 6.01 -11.34
C LEU A 347 -6.18 4.90 -11.21
N THR A 348 -6.33 4.41 -9.99
CA THR A 348 -7.40 3.51 -9.59
C THR A 348 -8.42 4.37 -8.86
N GLU A 349 -9.56 4.63 -9.50
CA GLU A 349 -10.49 5.69 -9.10
C GLU A 349 -11.52 5.15 -8.11
N THR A 350 -11.31 5.28 -6.81
CA THR A 350 -12.31 4.88 -5.80
C THR A 350 -13.33 6.00 -5.50
N GLY A 351 -14.61 5.81 -5.84
CA GLY A 351 -15.73 6.64 -5.39
C GLY A 351 -16.49 6.00 -4.22
N TYR A 352 -16.95 6.81 -3.25
CA TYR A 352 -17.80 6.34 -2.15
C TYR A 352 -19.26 6.73 -2.39
N LEU A 353 -20.19 5.78 -2.25
CA LEU A 353 -21.63 6.04 -2.26
C LEU A 353 -22.24 5.57 -0.94
N PRO A 354 -22.62 6.46 -0.01
CA PRO A 354 -23.28 6.04 1.22
C PRO A 354 -24.71 5.56 0.92
N LEU A 355 -25.06 4.37 1.41
CA LEU A 355 -26.46 3.94 1.51
C LEU A 355 -26.97 4.31 2.91
N LEU A 356 -28.04 5.10 2.95
CA LEU A 356 -28.63 5.58 4.21
C LEU A 356 -29.51 4.53 4.90
N ASN A 357 -29.94 3.47 4.20
CA ASN A 357 -30.87 2.48 4.73
C ASN A 357 -30.34 1.04 4.52
N PRO A 358 -30.39 0.16 5.55
CA PRO A 358 -30.13 -1.27 5.39
C PRO A 358 -31.28 -1.96 4.65
N GLY A 359 -30.96 -2.79 3.66
CA GLY A 359 -31.94 -3.53 2.87
C GLY A 359 -31.29 -4.47 1.84
N ALA A 360 -32.08 -5.36 1.25
CA ALA A 360 -31.65 -6.21 0.13
C ALA A 360 -31.92 -5.48 -1.18
N PHE A 361 -30.89 -5.22 -1.99
CA PHE A 361 -31.03 -4.46 -3.25
C PHE A 361 -30.57 -5.28 -4.46
N LEU A 362 -31.25 -5.10 -5.59
CA LEU A 362 -30.73 -5.42 -6.92
C LEU A 362 -30.07 -4.17 -7.48
N VAL A 363 -28.81 -4.27 -7.93
CA VAL A 363 -28.03 -3.11 -8.38
C VAL A 363 -27.88 -3.13 -9.89
N SER A 364 -28.17 -2.01 -10.55
CA SER A 364 -27.82 -1.77 -11.96
C SER A 364 -27.04 -0.47 -12.11
N ALA A 365 -26.25 -0.36 -13.17
CA ALA A 365 -25.46 0.84 -13.45
C ALA A 365 -25.57 1.22 -14.92
N ALA A 366 -25.80 2.49 -15.20
CA ALA A 366 -25.84 3.04 -16.54
C ALA A 366 -24.88 4.23 -16.63
N LEU A 367 -24.14 4.30 -17.73
CA LEU A 367 -23.39 5.49 -18.07
C LEU A 367 -24.29 6.39 -18.91
N VAL A 368 -24.71 7.50 -18.31
CA VAL A 368 -25.59 8.49 -18.93
C VAL A 368 -24.70 9.61 -19.45
N SER A 369 -24.64 9.77 -20.77
CA SER A 369 -23.99 10.93 -21.39
C SER A 369 -24.65 12.21 -20.90
N ALA A 370 -23.87 13.26 -20.63
CA ALA A 370 -24.39 14.60 -20.33
C ALA A 370 -25.25 15.17 -21.48
N HIS A 371 -25.20 14.56 -22.67
CA HIS A 371 -25.90 14.96 -23.89
C HIS A 371 -27.11 14.07 -24.27
N GLY A 372 -27.63 13.25 -23.35
CA GLY A 372 -29.01 12.73 -23.45
C GLY A 372 -29.21 11.37 -24.12
N GLU A 373 -28.21 10.79 -24.79
CA GLU A 373 -28.27 9.39 -25.26
C GLU A 373 -27.43 8.49 -24.33
N GLY A 374 -28.06 7.98 -23.27
CA GLY A 374 -27.45 7.02 -22.35
C GLY A 374 -27.57 5.58 -22.87
N ARG A 375 -26.52 4.77 -22.71
CA ARG A 375 -26.58 3.32 -22.92
C ARG A 375 -26.76 2.63 -21.57
N THR A 376 -27.85 1.88 -21.42
CA THR A 376 -28.15 1.12 -20.20
C THR A 376 -27.46 -0.23 -20.24
N VAL A 377 -26.69 -0.56 -19.20
CA VAL A 377 -26.15 -1.91 -19.00
C VAL A 377 -26.93 -2.55 -17.86
N ASP A 378 -27.77 -3.53 -18.17
CA ASP A 378 -28.49 -4.29 -17.16
C ASP A 378 -27.56 -5.30 -16.50
N LEU A 379 -27.34 -5.15 -15.18
CA LEU A 379 -26.63 -6.12 -14.36
C LEU A 379 -27.67 -7.12 -13.83
N ARG A 380 -27.81 -8.27 -14.48
CA ARG A 380 -28.69 -9.34 -14.01
C ARG A 380 -27.90 -10.39 -13.24
N PRO A 381 -28.27 -10.70 -11.98
CA PRO A 381 -27.78 -11.91 -11.34
C PRO A 381 -28.46 -13.11 -12.01
N ASP A 382 -27.69 -13.90 -12.76
CA ASP A 382 -28.16 -15.21 -13.21
C ASP A 382 -28.24 -16.13 -11.99
N GLY A 383 -29.40 -16.16 -11.34
CA GLY A 383 -29.93 -17.28 -10.56
C GLY A 383 -29.10 -17.93 -9.45
N VAL A 384 -28.03 -17.34 -8.92
CA VAL A 384 -27.14 -18.03 -7.95
C VAL A 384 -26.82 -17.18 -6.71
N ALA A 385 -26.69 -17.86 -5.56
CA ALA A 385 -26.41 -17.33 -4.23
C ALA A 385 -25.13 -16.45 -4.16
N ALA A 386 -25.14 -15.52 -3.21
CA ALA A 386 -24.09 -14.53 -2.97
C ALA A 386 -22.68 -15.14 -2.92
N GLY A 387 -21.74 -14.55 -3.66
CA GLY A 387 -20.31 -14.85 -3.56
C GLY A 387 -19.64 -15.48 -4.79
N ARG A 388 -20.19 -15.41 -6.01
CA ARG A 388 -19.47 -15.82 -7.22
C ARG A 388 -19.75 -14.95 -8.44
N GLU A 389 -18.77 -14.94 -9.34
CA GLU A 389 -18.71 -14.18 -10.59
C GLU A 389 -20.00 -14.28 -11.43
N VAL A 390 -20.47 -13.15 -11.96
CA VAL A 390 -21.54 -13.10 -12.95
C VAL A 390 -20.91 -12.84 -14.33
N PRO A 391 -20.84 -13.83 -15.24
CA PRO A 391 -20.39 -13.60 -16.60
C PRO A 391 -21.48 -12.91 -17.41
N LEU A 392 -21.20 -11.71 -17.93
CA LEU A 392 -22.06 -11.07 -18.92
C LEU A 392 -21.85 -11.76 -20.28
N ARG A 393 -22.89 -12.44 -20.81
CA ARG A 393 -22.82 -13.11 -22.12
C ARG A 393 -23.36 -12.22 -23.24
N TRP A 394 -22.59 -12.14 -24.32
CA TRP A 394 -23.01 -11.77 -25.67
C TRP A 394 -22.47 -12.85 -26.63
N ALA A 395 -23.11 -13.09 -27.77
CA ALA A 395 -22.59 -13.99 -28.82
C ALA A 395 -23.08 -13.57 -30.22
N PRO A 396 -22.35 -13.84 -31.33
CA PRO A 396 -20.92 -14.23 -31.53
C PRO A 396 -20.13 -13.20 -32.42
N ALA A 397 -18.80 -13.17 -32.61
CA ALA A 397 -17.80 -14.24 -32.82
C ALA A 397 -16.32 -13.83 -32.46
N GLU A 398 -15.53 -14.87 -32.16
CA GLU A 398 -14.06 -15.10 -32.18
C GLU A 398 -12.96 -14.13 -31.63
N ARG A 399 -12.31 -14.65 -30.56
CA ARG A 399 -10.86 -14.82 -30.22
C ARG A 399 -9.83 -13.65 -30.05
N TYR A 400 -9.32 -13.61 -28.80
CA TYR A 400 -7.98 -13.27 -28.23
C TYR A 400 -7.31 -11.89 -28.39
N GLY A 401 -6.76 -11.39 -27.26
CA GLY A 401 -5.64 -10.42 -27.21
C GLY A 401 -5.71 -9.42 -26.03
N VAL A 402 -4.59 -9.15 -25.35
CA VAL A 402 -4.46 -8.46 -24.05
C VAL A 402 -4.31 -6.93 -24.21
N GLY A 403 -4.86 -6.12 -23.29
CA GLY A 403 -4.57 -4.69 -23.16
C GLY A 403 -5.11 -4.10 -21.84
N GLY A 404 -4.31 -3.31 -21.12
CA GLY A 404 -4.56 -2.88 -19.75
C GLY A 404 -5.62 -1.79 -19.59
N GLY A 405 -6.68 -2.10 -18.83
CA GLY A 405 -7.71 -1.14 -18.41
C GLY A 405 -7.36 -0.42 -17.09
N LYS A 406 -7.89 0.79 -16.91
CA LYS A 406 -7.94 1.47 -15.60
C LYS A 406 -9.19 1.03 -14.86
N VAL A 407 -9.07 0.79 -13.56
CA VAL A 407 -10.16 0.30 -12.70
C VAL A 407 -10.73 1.44 -11.86
N VAL A 408 -12.05 1.59 -11.88
CA VAL A 408 -12.81 2.41 -10.92
C VAL A 408 -13.28 1.48 -9.81
N TYR A 409 -13.16 1.90 -8.55
CA TYR A 409 -13.73 1.22 -7.39
C TYR A 409 -14.93 2.02 -6.91
N VAL A 410 -16.02 1.35 -6.54
CA VAL A 410 -17.11 2.01 -5.79
C VAL A 410 -17.24 1.29 -4.46
N THR A 411 -17.16 2.03 -3.36
CA THR A 411 -17.30 1.48 -2.00
C THR A 411 -18.58 2.02 -1.38
N ILE A 412 -19.39 1.12 -0.82
CA ILE A 412 -20.68 1.45 -0.23
C ILE A 412 -20.61 1.16 1.26
N ASN A 413 -20.33 2.21 2.04
CA ASN A 413 -20.29 2.07 3.48
C ASN A 413 -21.71 2.14 4.05
N ARG A 414 -22.02 1.18 4.93
CA ARG A 414 -23.15 1.26 5.84
C ARG A 414 -22.81 2.31 6.90
N THR A 415 -23.53 3.43 6.93
CA THR A 415 -23.49 4.33 8.10
C THR A 415 -24.11 3.59 9.31
N PRO A 416 -23.55 3.76 10.52
CA PRO A 416 -24.04 3.09 11.72
C PRO A 416 -25.50 3.44 12.04
#